data_AF-A0A5D2LCK3-F1
#
_entry.id   AF-A0A5D2LCK3-F1
#
_cell.length_a   1.000
_cell.length_b   1.000
_cell.length_c   1.000
_cell.angle_alpha   90.00
_cell.angle_beta   90.00
_cell.angle_gamma   90.00
#
_symmetry.space_group_name_H-M   'P 1'
#
loop_
_entity.id
_entity.type
_entity.pdbx_description
1 polymer ?
#
loop_
_entity_poly.entity_id
_entity_poly.type
_entity_poly.pdbx_seq_one_letter_code
_entity_poly.pdbx_strand_id
1 'polypeptide(L)' 'MAKNLMHALQYNNYGRGAAVLKHVEVPIPTPNKGEILLKLEAISLNPADWKI' A
#
# COMPACT_ATOMS: atom_id res chain seq x y z
N MET A 1 0.86 10.01 -21.96
CA MET A 1 1.68 8.98 -21.28
C MET A 1 0.78 8.27 -20.30
N ALA A 2 0.57 6.96 -20.42
CA ALA A 2 -0.23 6.23 -19.45
C ALA A 2 0.43 6.33 -18.07
N LYS A 3 -0.34 6.62 -17.02
CA LYS A 3 0.18 6.67 -15.65
C LYS A 3 0.63 5.26 -15.29
N ASN A 4 1.89 5.08 -14.90
CA ASN A 4 2.37 3.76 -14.47
C ASN A 4 1.82 3.50 -13.07
N LEU A 5 0.85 2.58 -12.97
CA LEU A 5 0.13 2.27 -11.74
C LEU A 5 0.60 0.93 -11.15
N MET A 6 0.35 0.74 -9.86
CA MET A 6 0.51 -0.53 -9.16
C MET A 6 -0.74 -0.85 -8.35
N HIS A 7 -0.97 -2.14 -8.10
CA HIS A 7 -2.01 -2.60 -7.20
C HIS A 7 -1.59 -2.42 -5.74
N ALA A 8 -2.53 -2.01 -4.90
CA ALA A 8 -2.33 -1.85 -3.47
C ALA A 8 -3.63 -2.17 -2.68
N LEU A 9 -3.49 -2.29 -1.36
CA LEU A 9 -4.59 -2.32 -0.40
C LEU A 9 -4.60 -1.03 0.43
N GLN A 10 -5.77 -0.40 0.55
CA GLN A 10 -5.94 0.86 1.27
C GLN A 10 -7.20 0.83 2.15
N TYR A 11 -7.12 1.41 3.35
CA TYR A 11 -8.28 1.75 4.18
C TYR A 11 -8.41 3.28 4.28
N ASN A 12 -9.64 3.78 4.30
CA ASN A 12 -9.93 5.22 4.40
C ASN A 12 -10.72 5.58 5.67
N ASN A 13 -11.15 4.59 6.44
CA ASN A 13 -11.96 4.75 7.64
C ASN A 13 -11.45 3.77 8.72
N TYR A 14 -11.58 4.16 9.98
CA TYR A 14 -11.27 3.28 11.12
C TYR A 14 -12.34 2.19 11.31
N GLY A 15 -11.93 1.10 11.96
CA GLY A 15 -12.81 0.01 12.40
C GLY A 15 -13.19 -0.99 11.29
N ARG A 16 -14.09 -1.93 11.63
CA ARG A 16 -14.63 -2.99 10.74
C ARG A 16 -13.58 -3.95 10.11
N GLY A 17 -12.33 -3.91 10.59
CA GLY A 17 -11.29 -4.87 10.22
C GLY A 17 -11.07 -4.97 8.71
N ALA A 18 -11.00 -6.18 8.18
CA ALA A 18 -10.76 -6.41 6.76
C ALA A 18 -11.83 -5.80 5.83
N ALA A 19 -13.05 -5.52 6.32
CA ALA A 19 -14.14 -5.01 5.48
C ALA A 19 -13.92 -3.58 4.96
N VAL A 20 -12.99 -2.81 5.54
CA VAL A 20 -12.65 -1.46 5.06
C VAL A 20 -11.44 -1.42 4.14
N LEU A 21 -10.73 -2.55 3.97
CA LEU A 21 -9.63 -2.67 3.02
C LEU A 21 -10.18 -2.76 1.59
N LYS A 22 -9.63 -1.92 0.70
CA LYS A 22 -10.01 -1.84 -0.70
C LYS A 22 -8.82 -2.11 -1.59
N HIS A 23 -9.02 -2.92 -2.63
CA HIS A 23 -8.08 -2.99 -3.74
C HIS A 23 -8.14 -1.69 -4.53
N VAL A 24 -6.98 -1.10 -4.79
CA VAL A 24 -6.86 0.18 -5.50
C VAL A 24 -5.68 0.13 -6.47
N GLU A 25 -5.72 1.01 -7.48
CA GLU A 25 -4.57 1.33 -8.29
C GLU A 25 -4.01 2.69 -7.88
N VAL A 26 -2.72 2.73 -7.59
CA VAL A 26 -2.01 3.95 -7.17
C VAL A 26 -0.78 4.16 -8.06
N PRO A 27 -0.25 5.39 -8.16
CA PRO A 27 0.96 5.64 -8.94
C PRO A 27 2.15 4.89 -8.31
N ILE A 28 3.02 4.33 -9.15
CA ILE A 28 4.32 3.83 -8.68
C ILE A 28 5.09 5.02 -8.09
N PRO A 29 5.62 4.93 -6.86
CA PRO A 29 6.31 6.04 -6.23
C PRO A 29 7.66 6.33 -6.89
N THR A 30 8.07 7.60 -6.87
CA THR A 30 9.43 8.02 -7.25
C THR A 30 10.27 8.19 -5.97
N PRO A 31 11.39 7.48 -5.82
CA PRO A 31 12.24 7.61 -4.63
C PRO A 31 12.93 8.97 -4.57
N ASN A 32 13.01 9.55 -3.37
CA ASN A 32 13.80 10.73 -3.07
C ASN A 32 15.29 10.37 -2.83
N LYS A 33 16.11 11.38 -2.55
CA LYS A 33 17.54 11.17 -2.22
C LYS A 33 17.67 10.30 -0.96
N GLY A 34 18.30 9.14 -1.13
CA GLY A 34 18.52 8.16 -0.05
C GLY A 34 17.44 7.08 0.06
N GLU A 35 16.41 7.12 -0.78
CA GLU A 35 15.37 6.08 -0.88
C GLU A 35 15.66 5.13 -2.05
N ILE A 36 15.09 3.93 -1.98
CA ILE A 36 15.20 2.90 -3.04
C ILE A 36 13.79 2.46 -3.42
N LEU A 37 13.53 2.34 -4.72
CA LEU A 37 12.29 1.76 -5.23
C LEU A 37 12.43 0.23 -5.29
N LEU A 38 11.52 -0.48 -4.62
CA LEU A 38 11.50 -1.93 -4.56
C LEU A 38 10.27 -2.49 -5.25
N LYS A 39 10.45 -3.55 -6.05
CA LYS A 39 9.37 -4.45 -6.48
C LYS A 39 9.24 -5.54 -5.41
N LEU A 40 8.13 -5.54 -4.69
CA LEU A 40 7.93 -6.47 -3.59
C LEU A 40 7.61 -7.89 -4.10
N GLU A 41 8.31 -8.88 -3.56
CA GLU A 41 8.04 -10.31 -3.80
C GLU A 41 7.20 -10.91 -2.66
N ALA A 42 7.36 -10.39 -1.44
CA ALA A 42 6.60 -10.77 -0.26
C ALA A 42 6.51 -9.61 0.75
N ILE A 43 5.46 -9.61 1.56
CA ILE A 43 5.26 -8.71 2.72
C ILE A 43 4.67 -9.52 3.89
N SER A 44 4.97 -9.13 5.13
CA SER A 44 4.38 -9.73 6.33
C SER A 44 3.30 -8.84 6.93
N LEU A 45 2.38 -9.44 7.68
CA LEU A 45 1.44 -8.72 8.55
C LEU A 45 1.93 -8.84 10.00
N ASN A 46 1.92 -7.71 10.70
CA ASN A 46 2.27 -7.58 12.11
C ASN A 46 1.04 -7.16 12.93
N PRO A 47 0.96 -7.50 14.23
CA PRO A 47 -0.15 -7.07 15.07
C PRO A 47 -0.36 -5.54 15.12
N ALA A 48 0.69 -4.75 14.90
CA ALA A 48 0.60 -3.29 14.88
C ALA A 48 -0.21 -2.75 13.69
N ASP A 49 -0.28 -3.48 12.57
CA ASP A 49 -0.84 -2.98 11.32
C ASP A 49 -2.36 -2.74 11.39
N TRP A 50 -3.06 -3.36 12.34
CA TRP A 50 -4.53 -3.27 12.48
C TRP A 50 -5.00 -2.76 13.84
N LYS A 51 -4.07 -2.49 14.77
CA LYS A 51 -4.40 -2.07 16.14
C LYS A 51 -4.54 -0.54 16.32
N ILE A 52 -4.31 0.24 15.25
CA ILE A 52 -4.37 1.71 15.24
C ILE A 52 -5.81 2.19 15.04
#